data_AF-A0A7D7AGE2-F1
#
_entry.id   AF-A0A7D7AGE2-F1
#
_cell.length_a   1.000
_cell.length_b   1.000
_cell.length_c   1.000
_cell.angle_alpha   90.00
_cell.angle_beta   90.00
_cell.angle_gamma   90.00
#
_symmetry.space_group_name_H-M   'P 1'
#
loop_
_entity.id
_entity.type
_entity.pdbx_description
1 polymer ?
#
loop_
_entity_poly.entity_id
_entity_poly.type
_entity_poly.pdbx_seq_one_letter_code
_entity_poly.pdbx_strand_id
1 'polypeptide(L)'
;MIKAKKVIITFIISFIVSYLIVGYAANSMFVGIKWVEDITIWGKLKEYYVRTASFNILPTLILSIIATSIINYPYNKTNENIV
;
A
#
# COMPACT_ATOMS: atom_id res chain seq x y z
N MET A 1 -21.61 4.35 10.23
CA MET A 1 -21.02 4.65 8.91
C MET A 1 -21.72 3.82 7.84
N ILE A 2 -22.11 4.43 6.71
CA ILE A 2 -22.59 3.69 5.53
C ILE A 2 -21.50 2.69 5.11
N LYS A 3 -21.84 1.43 4.81
CA LYS A 3 -20.87 0.37 4.46
C LYS A 3 -19.85 0.81 3.41
N ALA A 4 -20.30 1.52 2.38
CA ALA A 4 -19.45 2.12 1.35
C ALA A 4 -18.38 3.08 1.91
N LYS A 5 -18.74 3.95 2.86
CA LYS A 5 -17.79 4.88 3.50
C LYS A 5 -16.68 4.14 4.25
N LYS A 6 -17.01 3.00 4.89
CA LYS A 6 -16.02 2.16 5.57
C LYS A 6 -15.01 1.58 4.58
N VAL A 7 -15.49 1.01 3.48
CA VAL A 7 -14.64 0.42 2.43
C VAL A 7 -13.70 1.46 1.83
N ILE A 8 -14.19 2.67 1.54
CA ILE A 8 -13.35 3.76 0.99
C ILE A 8 -12.25 4.15 1.98
N ILE A 9 -12.58 4.30 3.26
CA ILE A 9 -11.58 4.64 4.29
C ILE A 9 -10.54 3.53 4.44
N THR A 10 -10.98 2.25 4.47
CA THR A 10 -10.06 1.11 4.50
C THR A 10 -9.15 1.12 3.28
N PHE A 11 -9.69 1.38 2.08
CA PHE A 11 -8.91 1.47 0.85
C PHE A 11 -7.84 2.55 0.92
N ILE A 12 -8.19 3.76 1.37
CA ILE A 12 -7.22 4.87 1.49
C ILE A 12 -6.08 4.48 2.44
N ILE A 13 -6.39 3.91 3.59
CA ILE A 13 -5.38 3.48 4.56
C ILE A 13 -4.50 2.36 3.97
N SER A 14 -5.12 1.34 3.38
CA SER A 14 -4.40 0.23 2.74
C SER A 14 -3.53 0.71 1.57
N PHE A 15 -3.97 1.72 0.83
CA PHE A 15 -3.21 2.33 -0.26
C PHE A 15 -1.96 3.05 0.25
N ILE A 16 -2.08 3.88 1.29
CA ILE A 16 -0.93 4.58 1.89
C ILE A 16 0.11 3.58 2.40
N VAL A 17 -0.33 2.54 3.13
CA VAL A 17 0.57 1.52 3.67
C VAL A 17 1.24 0.73 2.55
N SER A 18 0.47 0.30 1.54
CA SER A 18 1.02 -0.43 0.39
C SER A 18 2.03 0.41 -0.39
N TYR A 19 1.79 1.72 -0.51
CA TYR A 19 2.68 2.64 -1.22
C TYR A 19 4.04 2.76 -0.52
N LEU A 20 4.04 2.81 0.81
CA LEU A 20 5.27 2.82 1.61
C LEU A 20 6.06 1.52 1.42
N ILE A 21 5.38 0.37 1.45
CA ILE A 21 6.01 -0.94 1.26
C ILE A 21 6.60 -1.07 -0.14
N VAL A 22 5.82 -0.74 -1.17
CA VAL A 22 6.26 -0.80 -2.57
C VAL A 22 7.39 0.19 -2.83
N GLY A 23 7.27 1.43 -2.34
CA GLY A 23 8.33 2.42 -2.47
C GLY A 23 9.63 1.96 -1.81
N TYR A 24 9.57 1.36 -0.63
CA TYR A 24 10.75 0.77 0.00
C TYR A 24 11.29 -0.43 -0.78
N ALA A 25 10.45 -1.39 -1.14
CA ALA A 25 10.86 -2.63 -1.81
C ALA A 25 11.40 -2.39 -3.22
N ALA A 26 10.73 -1.57 -4.03
CA ALA A 26 11.16 -1.24 -5.38
C ALA A 26 12.55 -0.56 -5.35
N ASN A 27 12.77 0.40 -4.45
CA ASN A 27 14.08 1.03 -4.36
C ASN A 27 15.15 0.13 -3.74
N SER A 28 14.78 -0.78 -2.83
CA SER A 28 15.69 -1.80 -2.31
C SER A 28 16.07 -2.84 -3.37
N MET A 29 15.19 -3.11 -4.33
CA MET A 29 15.43 -4.02 -5.46
C MET A 29 16.22 -3.35 -6.59
N PHE A 30 16.01 -2.05 -6.84
CA PHE A 30 16.65 -1.35 -7.94
C PHE A 30 18.02 -0.78 -7.59
N VAL A 31 18.41 -0.71 -6.31
CA VAL A 31 19.68 -0.09 -5.96
C VAL A 31 20.22 -0.57 -4.60
N GLY A 32 21.49 -0.93 -4.43
CA GLY A 32 22.65 -0.51 -5.23
C GLY A 32 22.87 1.02 -5.18
N ILE A 33 21.99 1.76 -4.49
CA ILE A 33 22.13 3.18 -4.17
C ILE A 33 23.21 3.03 -3.15
N LYS A 34 24.46 3.28 -3.56
CA LYS A 34 25.49 3.67 -2.61
C LYS A 34 24.77 4.65 -1.70
N TRP A 35 24.58 4.27 -0.44
CA TRP A 35 23.87 5.08 0.52
C TRP A 35 24.75 6.31 0.67
N VAL A 36 24.52 7.31 -0.17
CA VAL A 36 25.33 8.53 -0.18
C VAL A 36 24.89 9.23 1.09
N GLU A 37 25.73 9.11 2.12
CA GLU A 37 25.47 9.65 3.46
C GLU A 37 25.20 11.16 3.40
N ASP A 38 25.75 11.82 2.38
CA ASP A 38 25.66 13.26 2.15
C ASP A 38 24.29 13.75 1.63
N ILE A 39 23.37 12.85 1.24
CA ILE A 39 22.04 13.26 0.77
C ILE A 39 21.07 13.37 1.95
N THR A 40 20.45 14.55 2.09
CA THR A 40 19.44 14.83 3.11
C THR A 40 18.26 13.86 3.04
N ILE A 41 17.61 13.64 4.19
CA ILE A 41 16.41 12.78 4.32
C ILE A 41 15.32 13.17 3.30
N TRP A 42 15.16 14.47 3.04
CA TRP A 42 14.23 14.99 2.04
C TRP A 42 14.57 14.56 0.61
N GLY A 43 15.86 14.56 0.25
CA GLY A 43 16.31 14.06 -1.04
C GLY A 43 15.99 12.57 -1.22
N LYS A 44 16.21 11.78 -0.18
CA LYS A 44 15.87 10.35 -0.16
C LYS A 44 14.37 10.11 -0.32
N LEU A 45 13.52 10.86 0.40
CA LEU A 45 12.06 10.74 0.26
C LEU A 45 11.57 11.09 -1.14
N LYS A 46 12.09 12.16 -1.73
CA LYS A 46 11.75 12.57 -3.10
C LYS A 46 12.14 11.49 -4.11
N GLU A 47 13.34 10.94 -3.97
CA GLU A 47 13.81 9.90 -4.88
C GLU A 47 13.00 8.60 -4.74
N TYR A 48 12.75 8.18 -3.49
CA TYR A 48 12.09 6.91 -3.21
C TYR A 48 10.59 6.90 -3.49
N TYR A 49 9.91 8.03 -3.30
CA TYR A 49 8.45 8.08 -3.33
C TYR A 49 7.87 9.07 -4.32
N VAL A 50 8.63 10.07 -4.80
CA VAL A 50 8.09 11.04 -5.76
C VAL A 50 8.52 10.67 -7.18
N ARG A 51 9.80 10.38 -7.40
CA ARG A 51 10.32 10.08 -8.75
C ARG A 51 9.80 8.76 -9.31
N THR A 52 9.66 7.77 -8.44
CA THR A 52 9.20 6.40 -8.78
C THR A 52 7.68 6.25 -8.71
N ALA A 53 6.94 7.32 -8.43
CA ALA A 53 5.50 7.27 -8.18
C ALA A 53 4.72 6.61 -9.31
N SER A 54 5.03 6.94 -10.57
CA SER A 54 4.38 6.37 -11.76
C SER A 54 4.56 4.86 -11.87
N PHE A 55 5.73 4.33 -11.49
CA PHE A 55 6.01 2.89 -11.54
C PHE A 55 5.43 2.15 -10.33
N ASN A 56 5.40 2.80 -9.17
CA ASN A 56 4.94 2.19 -7.92
C ASN A 56 3.42 2.25 -7.75
N ILE A 57 2.71 3.11 -8.48
CA ILE A 57 1.25 3.29 -8.34
C ILE A 57 0.48 2.01 -8.64
N LEU A 58 0.85 1.30 -9.71
CA LEU A 58 0.14 0.11 -10.17
C LEU A 58 0.26 -1.06 -9.17
N PRO A 59 1.47 -1.48 -8.75
CA PRO A 59 1.60 -2.51 -7.71
C PRO A 59 0.96 -2.08 -6.38
N THR A 60 1.03 -0.80 -6.03
CA THR A 60 0.35 -0.26 -4.84
C THR A 60 -1.17 -0.44 -4.91
N LEU A 61 -1.79 -0.11 -6.05
CA LEU A 61 -3.23 -0.29 -6.27
C LEU A 61 -3.65 -1.75 -6.14
N ILE A 62 -2.87 -2.67 -6.72
CA ILE A 62 -3.17 -4.10 -6.65
C ILE A 62 -3.15 -4.57 -5.19
N LEU A 63 -2.09 -4.24 -4.45
CA LEU A 63 -1.95 -4.63 -3.05
C LEU A 63 -3.02 -4.00 -2.16
N SER A 64 -3.37 -2.73 -2.40
CA SER A 64 -4.38 -2.04 -1.60
C SER A 64 -5.78 -2.61 -1.84
N ILE A 65 -6.13 -2.98 -3.07
CA ILE A 65 -7.39 -3.67 -3.38
C ILE A 65 -7.47 -5.02 -2.68
N ILE A 66 -6.40 -5.81 -2.73
CA ILE A 66 -6.34 -7.12 -2.05
C ILE A 66 -6.53 -6.95 -0.54
N ALA A 67 -5.76 -6.06 0.09
CA ALA A 67 -5.85 -5.81 1.53
C ALA A 67 -7.25 -5.31 1.94
N THR A 68 -7.82 -4.39 1.17
CA THR A 68 -9.18 -3.86 1.41
C THR A 68 -10.24 -4.95 1.30
N SER A 69 -10.10 -5.82 0.29
CA SER A 69 -10.98 -6.96 0.06
C SER A 69 -10.93 -7.97 1.20
N ILE A 70 -9.74 -8.25 1.75
CA ILE A 70 -9.57 -9.16 2.91
C ILE A 70 -10.21 -8.55 4.16
N ILE A 71 -9.94 -7.27 4.46
CA ILE A 71 -10.44 -6.60 5.66
C ILE A 71 -11.97 -6.47 5.64
N ASN A 72 -12.54 -6.19 4.47
CA ASN A 72 -13.98 -6.03 4.29
C ASN A 72 -14.65 -7.29 3.72
N TYR A 73 -13.94 -8.42 3.69
CA TYR A 73 -14.51 -9.68 3.24
C TYR A 73 -15.73 -9.97 4.13
N PRO A 74 -16.90 -10.27 3.55
CA PRO A 74 -18.04 -10.67 4.35
C PRO A 74 -17.66 -11.98 5.05
N TYR A 75 -17.34 -11.89 6.35
CA TYR A 75 -17.15 -13.06 7.18
C TYR A 75 -18.45 -13.85 7.08
N ASN A 76 -18.38 -14.96 6.35
CA ASN A 76 -19.55 -15.62 5.86
C ASN A 76 -20.40 -16.04 7.06
N LYS A 77 -21.71 -15.83 6.93
CA LYS A 77 -22.79 -16.21 7.85
C LYS A 77 -22.94 -17.75 7.93
N THR A 78 -21.83 -18.47 7.80
CA THR A 78 -21.73 -19.94 7.63
C THR A 78 -22.04 -20.72 8.90
N ASN A 79 -22.27 -20.05 10.03
CA ASN A 79 -22.68 -20.68 11.29
C ASN A 79 -24.16 -20.43 11.67
N GLU A 80 -24.97 -19.85 10.78
CA GLU A 80 -26.43 -19.71 11.03
C GLU A 80 -27.26 -20.85 10.41
N ASN A 81 -26.67 -21.78 9.66
CA ASN A 81 -27.37 -22.90 9.00
C ASN A 81 -26.90 -24.29 9.45
N ILE A 82 -26.21 -24.40 10.59
CA ILE A 82 -25.97 -25.69 11.25
C ILE A 82 -26.87 -25.71 12.49
N VAL A 83 -28.16 -25.95 12.23
CA VAL A 83 -29.16 -26.42 13.20
C VAL A 83 -29.33 -27.92 12.95
#